data_AF-W1YI94-F1
#
_entry.id   AF-W1YI94-F1
#
_cell.length_a   1.000
_cell.length_b   1.000
_cell.length_c   1.000
_cell.angle_alpha   90.00
_cell.angle_beta   90.00
_cell.angle_gamma   90.00
#
_symmetry.space_group_name_H-M   'P 1'
#
loop_
_entity.id
_entity.type
_entity.pdbx_description
1 polymer ?
#
loop_
_entity_poly.entity_id
_entity_poly.type
_entity_poly.pdbx_seq_one_letter_code
_entity_poly.pdbx_strand_id
1 'polypeptide(L)' 'DTAALVTVVALVTLHTDALHATRDEPVAFVLPGTAFRVSAGVAAEMTERGLARMQ' A
#
# COMPACT_ATOMS: atom_id res chain seq x y z
N ASP A 1 2.79 -13.58 -13.38
CA ASP A 1 1.70 -13.12 -12.52
C ASP A 1 1.58 -11.62 -12.60
N THR A 2 0.69 -11.13 -13.47
CA THR A 2 0.34 -9.71 -13.51
C THR A 2 -0.62 -9.45 -12.34
N ALA A 3 -0.12 -9.61 -11.11
CA ALA A 3 -0.90 -9.38 -9.91
C ALA A 3 -1.41 -7.94 -9.98
N ALA A 4 -2.72 -7.76 -10.15
CA ALA A 4 -3.34 -6.44 -10.23
C ALA A 4 -3.00 -5.68 -8.95
N LEU A 5 -2.03 -4.75 -9.06
CA LEU A 5 -1.61 -3.93 -7.95
C LEU A 5 -2.75 -2.96 -7.65
N VAL A 6 -3.27 -3.02 -6.44
CA VAL A 6 -4.32 -2.14 -5.97
C VAL A 6 -3.70 -0.97 -5.23
N THR A 7 -4.31 0.20 -5.40
CA THR A 7 -3.88 1.41 -4.72
C THR A 7 -4.56 1.48 -3.35
N VAL A 8 -3.76 1.60 -2.31
CA VAL A 8 -4.23 1.80 -0.94
C VAL A 8 -3.56 3.03 -0.35
N VAL A 9 -4.22 3.68 0.59
CA VAL A 9 -3.70 4.84 1.32
C VAL A 9 -3.36 4.42 2.73
N ALA A 10 -2.13 4.67 3.17
CA ALA A 10 -1.72 4.38 4.53
C ALA A 10 -2.49 5.29 5.52
N LEU A 11 -2.99 4.72 6.61
CA LEU A 11 -3.60 5.47 7.71
C LEU A 11 -2.64 5.66 8.88
N VAL A 12 -1.63 4.79 8.97
CA VAL A 12 -0.56 4.84 9.95
C VAL A 12 0.77 4.77 9.23
N THR A 13 1.85 5.12 9.92
CA THR A 13 3.20 4.94 9.40
C THR A 13 3.51 3.44 9.27
N LEU A 14 3.75 2.97 8.05
CA LEU A 14 4.04 1.57 7.74
C LEU A 14 5.46 1.44 7.19
N HIS A 15 6.25 0.56 7.82
CA HIS A 15 7.41 -0.03 7.16
C HIS A 15 6.94 -1.20 6.30
N THR A 16 7.00 -1.04 4.99
CA THR A 16 6.64 -2.08 4.03
C THR A 16 7.57 -1.94 2.84
N ASP A 17 8.03 -3.04 2.25
CA ASP A 17 8.70 -3.00 0.95
C ASP A 17 7.63 -3.01 -0.15
N ALA A 18 7.01 -1.84 -0.38
CA ALA A 18 5.95 -1.68 -1.39
C ALA A 18 6.38 -0.72 -2.50
N LEU A 19 5.71 -0.78 -3.66
CA LEU A 19 5.97 0.12 -4.79
C LEU A 19 5.08 1.35 -4.70
N HIS A 20 5.64 2.54 -4.95
CA HIS A 20 4.87 3.77 -4.97
C HIS A 20 3.82 3.72 -6.09
N ALA A 21 2.59 4.11 -5.79
CA ALA A 21 1.48 4.07 -6.74
C ALA A 21 1.70 4.89 -8.03
N THR A 22 2.47 5.97 -7.96
CA THR A 22 2.68 6.89 -9.08
C THR A 22 4.08 6.78 -9.67
N ARG A 23 5.09 6.50 -8.83
CA ARG A 23 6.49 6.46 -9.26
C ARG A 23 7.02 5.07 -9.56
N ASP A 24 6.33 4.02 -9.10
CA ASP A 24 6.83 2.65 -9.19
C ASP A 24 8.24 2.49 -8.56
N GLU A 25 8.54 3.34 -7.58
CA GLU A 25 9.78 3.28 -6.81
C GLU A 25 9.54 2.50 -5.52
N PRO A 26 10.51 1.71 -5.02
CA PRO A 26 10.39 1.03 -3.74
C PRO A 26 10.31 2.05 -2.61
N VAL A 27 9.20 2.02 -1.87
CA VAL A 27 8.94 2.86 -0.71
C VAL A 27 9.07 1.99 0.52
N ALA A 28 10.18 2.12 1.25
CA ALA A 28 10.37 1.43 2.53
C ALA A 28 9.52 2.05 3.65
N PHE A 29 9.10 3.31 3.49
CA PHE A 29 8.44 4.09 4.53
C PHE A 29 7.23 4.83 3.99
N VAL A 30 6.04 4.35 4.34
CA VAL A 30 4.79 4.97 3.90
C VAL A 30 4.25 5.81 5.05
N LEU A 31 4.16 7.11 4.83
CA LEU A 31 3.53 8.05 5.77
C LEU A 31 1.99 7.97 5.66
N PRO A 32 1.27 8.25 6.76
CA PRO A 32 -0.19 8.32 6.72
C PRO A 32 -0.65 9.39 5.72
N GLY A 33 -1.59 9.04 4.85
CA GLY A 33 -2.06 9.85 3.73
C GLY A 33 -1.35 9.57 2.39
N THR A 34 -0.28 8.78 2.38
CA THR A 34 0.42 8.40 1.14
C THR A 34 -0.28 7.22 0.46
N ALA A 35 -0.52 7.35 -0.85
CA ALA A 35 -1.04 6.28 -1.69
C ALA A 35 0.10 5.41 -2.25
N PHE A 36 -0.02 4.10 -2.09
CA PHE A 36 0.96 3.11 -2.54
C PHE A 36 0.26 1.89 -3.16
N ARG A 37 0.99 1.17 -4.00
CA ARG A 37 0.46 0.01 -4.74
C ARG A 37 0.98 -1.27 -4.13
N VAL A 38 0.05 -2.17 -3.76
CA VAL A 38 0.34 -3.50 -3.23
C VAL A 38 -0.53 -4.55 -3.90
N SER A 39 -0.22 -5.82 -3.70
CA SER A 39 -1.09 -6.90 -4.18
C SER A 39 -2.44 -6.87 -3.46
N ALA A 40 -3.50 -7.34 -4.12
CA ALA A 40 -4.85 -7.38 -3.56
C ALA A 40 -4.92 -8.11 -2.19
N GLY A 41 -4.14 -9.18 -2.02
CA GLY A 41 -4.06 -9.89 -0.74
C GLY A 41 -3.46 -9.05 0.39
N VAL A 42 -2.38 -8.32 0.11
CA VAL A 42 -1.75 -7.42 1.10
C VAL A 42 -2.67 -6.24 1.41
N ALA A 43 -3.34 -5.68 0.41
CA ALA A 43 -4.31 -4.61 0.62
C ALA A 43 -5.48 -5.04 1.51
N ALA A 44 -6.00 -6.25 1.31
CA ALA A 44 -7.05 -6.81 2.16
C ALA A 44 -6.56 -6.94 3.61
N GLU A 45 -5.38 -7.51 3.84
CA GLU A 45 -4.81 -7.64 5.18
C GLU A 45 -4.56 -6.27 5.84
N MET A 46 -4.00 -5.31 5.09
CA MET A 46 -3.77 -3.95 5.60
C MET A 46 -5.08 -3.22 5.93
N THR A 47 -6.13 -3.44 5.15
CA THR A 47 -7.45 -2.86 5.40
C THR A 47 -8.12 -3.50 6.61
N GLU A 48 -8.06 -4.81 6.73
CA GLU A 48 -8.62 -5.56 7.87
C GLU A 48 -7.93 -5.20 9.19
N ARG A 49 -6.62 -4.98 9.16
CA ARG A 49 -5.85 -4.50 10.32
C ARG A 49 -6.01 -3.00 10.60
N GLY A 50 -6.74 -2.25 9.77
CA GLY A 50 -6.92 -0.80 9.90
C GLY A 50 -5.64 0.01 9.63
N LEU A 51 -4.67 -0.56 8.93
CA LEU A 51 -3.38 0.06 8.62
C LEU A 51 -3.44 0.93 7.36
N ALA A 52 -4.27 0.53 6.40
CA ALA A 52 -4.49 1.23 5.14
C ALA A 52 -5.97 1.21 4.75
N ARG A 53 -6.33 2.03 3.76
CA ARG A 53 -7.67 2.08 3.19
C ARG A 53 -7.59 1.94 1.67
N MET A 54 -8.45 1.10 1.09
CA MET A 54 -8.60 1.01 -0.37
C MET A 54 -9.14 2.33 -0.93
N GLN A 55 -8.50 2.82 -2.00
CA GLN A 55 -8.89 4.02 -2.74
C GLN A 55 -9.50 3.64 -4.08
#